data_AF-A0A7S2SPZ1-F1
#
_entry.id   AF-A0A7S2SPZ1-F1
#
_cell.length_a   1.000
_cell.length_b   1.000
_cell.length_c   1.000
_cell.angle_alpha   90.00
_cell.angle_beta   90.00
_cell.angle_gamma   90.00
#
_symmetry.space_group_name_H-M   'P 1'
#
loop_
_entity.id
_entity.type
_entity.pdbx_description
1 polymer ?
#
loop_
_entity_poly.entity_id
_entity_poly.type
_entity_poly.pdbx_seq_one_letter_code
_entity_poly.pdbx_strand_id
1 'polypeptide(L)'
;MQNFQARMVQQREAESRRENLSRVLAKDSRVQQVNRWQQKEPAQRYWFKHEQLKEEKRKEEEAYQAELERTRKAREFAQESKLAEEIRKKKLQDRADEKRIELIIQNDPRLRSLQSKLKQAYVTKERTLQLKEKSAYEFNQKVRDAEMDAQMLQMMEAEEKRRADEERSRREWKKRSKQELLEQMAERQRIHSHQAKEQFEQDKANVNACLEQIIREEQEALAMRNKKQQETRELLQKYSQQHREEKEAKRREEEEHERQISAYREKLYQRDQAEASKKEAEAARQEKIYQEILKQQEEIRKREDELLEIRETLSMEEMEQRTQRQEAERQARVNRMRKEMMDANEAQKQYKLEKQNRELVEEMEMRERMRAKYLEDCAREERQLAQRKKDLLQHKTAIEEQKRDRIERYRIAQENEKEQARRQEEEDAFRERVVQEAARRLLQQHEQVIQEYGDIRKFKI
;
A
#
# COMPACT_ATOMS: atom_id res chain seq x y z
N MET A 1 66.10 103.93 7.09
CA MET A 1 65.61 103.89 5.69
C MET A 1 66.01 105.20 5.00
N GLN A 2 65.38 105.61 3.89
CA GLN A 2 65.86 106.60 2.92
C GLN A 2 67.20 106.19 2.28
N ASN A 3 68.29 106.22 3.04
CA ASN A 3 69.67 106.27 2.51
C ASN A 3 70.40 104.92 2.53
N PHE A 4 69.73 103.85 2.09
CA PHE A 4 70.36 102.54 1.83
C PHE A 4 71.41 102.60 0.69
N GLN A 5 71.28 103.59 -0.20
CA GLN A 5 71.97 103.66 -1.49
C GLN A 5 73.49 103.87 -1.43
N ALA A 6 74.01 104.72 -0.54
CA ALA A 6 75.36 105.28 -0.69
C ALA A 6 76.52 104.25 -0.59
N ARG A 7 76.29 103.10 0.05
CA ARG A 7 77.31 102.03 0.16
C ARG A 7 77.56 101.26 -1.15
N MET A 8 76.64 101.36 -2.11
CA MET A 8 76.48 100.45 -3.27
C MET A 8 77.54 100.53 -4.39
N VAL A 9 78.69 101.23 -4.25
CA VAL A 9 79.65 101.40 -5.37
C VAL A 9 81.02 100.76 -5.12
N GLN A 10 81.76 101.08 -4.05
CA GLN A 10 83.00 100.35 -3.74
C GLN A 10 82.76 98.86 -3.46
N GLN A 11 81.54 98.53 -3.00
CA GLN A 11 81.03 97.18 -2.97
C GLN A 11 81.24 96.47 -4.33
N ARG A 12 80.97 97.11 -5.48
CA ARG A 12 80.89 96.49 -6.81
C ARG A 12 82.20 95.96 -7.41
N GLU A 13 83.34 96.61 -7.22
CA GLU A 13 84.60 96.11 -7.80
C GLU A 13 85.19 94.97 -6.97
N ALA A 14 85.11 95.09 -5.64
CA ALA A 14 85.42 94.02 -4.72
C ALA A 14 84.46 92.83 -4.94
N GLU A 15 83.18 93.11 -5.16
CA GLU A 15 82.18 92.15 -5.62
C GLU A 15 82.58 91.53 -6.95
N SER A 16 82.88 92.28 -8.02
CA SER A 16 83.24 91.73 -9.34
C SER A 16 84.46 90.80 -9.31
N ARG A 17 85.52 91.15 -8.55
CA ARG A 17 86.66 90.23 -8.35
C ARG A 17 86.29 89.01 -7.52
N ARG A 18 85.51 89.19 -6.44
CA ARG A 18 84.91 88.07 -5.68
C ARG A 18 83.94 87.24 -6.54
N GLU A 19 83.28 87.83 -7.51
CA GLU A 19 82.27 87.22 -8.36
C GLU A 19 82.94 86.36 -9.42
N ASN A 20 84.03 86.83 -10.04
CA ASN A 20 84.83 85.98 -10.92
C ASN A 20 85.55 84.87 -10.15
N LEU A 21 86.07 85.12 -8.94
CA LEU A 21 86.62 84.06 -8.10
C LEU A 21 85.54 83.05 -7.67
N SER A 22 84.36 83.54 -7.29
CA SER A 22 83.17 82.73 -6.97
C SER A 22 82.69 81.94 -8.18
N ARG A 23 82.67 82.50 -9.39
CA ARG A 23 82.32 81.81 -10.64
C ARG A 23 83.33 80.71 -10.96
N VAL A 24 84.63 80.89 -10.68
CA VAL A 24 85.65 79.84 -10.83
C VAL A 24 85.49 78.76 -9.76
N LEU A 25 85.38 79.11 -8.48
CA LEU A 25 85.18 78.17 -7.38
C LEU A 25 83.84 77.42 -7.49
N ALA A 26 82.79 78.06 -8.01
CA ALA A 26 81.51 77.43 -8.30
C ALA A 26 81.56 76.50 -9.51
N LYS A 27 82.34 76.84 -10.56
CA LYS A 27 82.64 75.92 -11.66
C LYS A 27 83.38 74.69 -11.16
N ASP A 28 84.46 74.86 -10.40
CA ASP A 28 85.26 73.74 -9.90
C ASP A 28 84.49 72.90 -8.87
N SER A 29 83.77 73.54 -7.94
CA SER A 29 82.82 72.86 -7.04
C SER A 29 81.76 72.06 -7.82
N ARG A 30 81.23 72.59 -8.92
CA ARG A 30 80.28 71.89 -9.79
C ARG A 30 80.92 70.71 -10.52
N VAL A 31 82.18 70.83 -10.98
CA VAL A 31 82.93 69.71 -11.59
C VAL A 31 83.26 68.64 -10.54
N GLN A 32 83.73 69.02 -9.36
CA GLN A 32 83.97 68.10 -8.24
C GLN A 32 82.67 67.41 -7.78
N GLN A 33 81.53 68.10 -7.79
CA GLN A 33 80.22 67.48 -7.57
C GLN A 33 79.90 66.46 -8.67
N VAL A 34 80.02 66.83 -9.96
CA VAL A 34 79.79 65.90 -11.08
C VAL A 34 80.69 64.66 -10.98
N ASN A 35 81.98 64.81 -10.68
CA ASN A 35 82.91 63.68 -10.52
C ASN A 35 82.52 62.80 -9.32
N ARG A 36 82.10 63.39 -8.19
CA ARG A 36 81.56 62.63 -7.03
C ARG A 36 80.25 61.91 -7.35
N TRP A 37 79.41 62.47 -8.22
CA TRP A 37 78.22 61.79 -8.72
C TRP A 37 78.59 60.66 -9.69
N GLN A 38 79.47 60.88 -10.65
CA GLN A 38 79.95 59.85 -11.60
C GLN A 38 80.66 58.68 -10.90
N GLN A 39 81.38 58.91 -9.80
CA GLN A 39 81.96 57.82 -8.99
C GLN A 39 80.90 57.03 -8.19
N LYS A 40 79.80 57.68 -7.79
CA LYS A 40 78.66 57.04 -7.12
C LYS A 40 77.70 56.36 -8.10
N GLU A 41 77.61 56.84 -9.33
CA GLU A 41 76.72 56.34 -10.37
C GLU A 41 76.85 54.83 -10.66
N PRO A 42 78.04 54.23 -10.84
CA PRO A 42 78.14 52.77 -11.02
C PRO A 42 77.71 52.00 -9.77
N ALA A 43 77.98 52.52 -8.56
CA ALA A 43 77.53 51.90 -7.31
C ALA A 43 76.00 52.01 -7.14
N GLN A 44 75.39 53.13 -7.54
CA GLN A 44 73.93 53.32 -7.57
C GLN A 44 73.29 52.41 -8.63
N ARG A 45 73.81 52.37 -9.86
CA ARG A 45 73.35 51.46 -10.93
C ARG A 45 73.47 50.00 -10.51
N TYR A 46 74.55 49.61 -9.84
CA TYR A 46 74.71 48.28 -9.25
C TYR A 46 73.66 48.01 -8.16
N TRP A 47 73.46 48.95 -7.23
CA TRP A 47 72.44 48.84 -6.17
C TRP A 47 71.03 48.72 -6.74
N PHE A 48 70.63 49.58 -7.69
CA PHE A 48 69.33 49.50 -8.36
C PHE A 48 69.15 48.17 -9.10
N LYS A 49 70.16 47.68 -9.84
CA LYS A 49 70.08 46.38 -10.50
C LYS A 49 70.02 45.22 -9.51
N HIS A 50 70.74 45.30 -8.40
CA HIS A 50 70.70 44.30 -7.34
C HIS A 50 69.35 44.30 -6.60
N GLU A 51 68.72 45.46 -6.40
CA GLU A 51 67.39 45.57 -5.81
C GLU A 51 66.30 45.11 -6.78
N GLN A 52 66.44 45.39 -8.09
CA GLN A 52 65.60 44.80 -9.13
C GLN A 52 65.69 43.26 -9.11
N LEU A 53 66.90 42.69 -9.07
CA LEU A 53 67.11 41.24 -8.99
C LEU A 53 66.57 40.62 -7.69
N LYS A 54 66.52 41.36 -6.57
CA LYS A 54 65.78 40.92 -5.37
C LYS A 54 64.27 40.94 -5.59
N GLU A 55 63.73 42.02 -6.14
CA GLU A 55 62.29 42.17 -6.36
C GLU A 55 61.75 41.21 -7.44
N GLU A 56 62.58 40.84 -8.43
CA GLU A 56 62.30 39.75 -9.36
C GLU A 56 62.26 38.41 -8.62
N LYS A 57 63.30 38.06 -7.85
CA LYS A 57 63.32 36.83 -7.03
C LYS A 57 62.17 36.74 -6.03
N ARG A 58 61.80 37.84 -5.38
CA ARG A 58 60.66 37.89 -4.47
C ARG A 58 59.35 37.60 -5.20
N LYS A 59 59.18 38.09 -6.43
CA LYS A 59 58.01 37.77 -7.27
C LYS A 59 58.03 36.33 -7.77
N GLU A 60 59.19 35.78 -8.09
CA GLU A 60 59.36 34.36 -8.42
C GLU A 60 59.02 33.46 -7.21
N GLU A 61 59.48 33.81 -6.01
CA GLU A 61 59.16 33.15 -4.75
C GLU A 61 57.66 33.27 -4.42
N GLU A 62 57.07 34.47 -4.49
CA GLU A 62 55.64 34.71 -4.27
C GLU A 62 54.77 33.95 -5.27
N ALA A 63 55.15 33.91 -6.56
CA ALA A 63 54.46 33.13 -7.59
C ALA A 63 54.58 31.61 -7.33
N TYR A 64 55.77 31.11 -6.99
CA TYR A 64 55.99 29.70 -6.67
C TYR A 64 55.20 29.25 -5.44
N GLN A 65 55.16 30.07 -4.38
CA GLN A 65 54.32 29.80 -3.21
C GLN A 65 52.82 29.85 -3.58
N ALA A 66 52.39 30.76 -4.46
CA ALA A 66 51.01 30.81 -4.93
C ALA A 66 50.62 29.56 -5.75
N GLU A 67 51.53 28.98 -6.54
CA GLU A 67 51.28 27.70 -7.23
C GLU A 67 51.29 26.51 -6.27
N LEU A 68 52.18 26.50 -5.27
CA LEU A 68 52.19 25.50 -4.21
C LEU A 68 50.89 25.54 -3.38
N GLU A 69 50.39 26.73 -3.04
CA GLU A 69 49.08 26.90 -2.42
C GLU A 69 47.92 26.47 -3.33
N ARG A 70 47.93 26.83 -4.62
CA ARG A 70 46.88 26.41 -5.57
C ARG A 70 46.81 24.89 -5.70
N THR A 71 47.95 24.23 -5.86
CA THR A 71 48.03 22.77 -5.97
C THR A 71 47.68 22.08 -4.65
N ARG A 72 48.04 22.66 -3.50
CA ARG A 72 47.61 22.20 -2.18
C ARG A 72 46.08 22.32 -2.02
N LYS A 73 45.51 23.51 -2.23
CA LYS A 73 44.07 23.79 -2.10
C LYS A 73 43.24 22.94 -3.07
N ALA A 74 43.74 22.67 -4.28
CA ALA A 74 43.12 21.74 -5.22
C ALA A 74 43.13 20.28 -4.73
N ARG A 75 44.19 19.83 -4.04
CA ARG A 75 44.24 18.49 -3.41
C ARG A 75 43.31 18.39 -2.21
N GLU A 76 43.29 19.42 -1.35
CA GLU A 76 42.39 19.52 -0.19
C GLU A 76 40.92 19.49 -0.67
N PHE A 77 40.54 20.34 -1.62
CA PHE A 77 39.19 20.33 -2.22
C PHE A 77 38.84 18.99 -2.90
N ALA A 78 39.79 18.34 -3.57
CA ALA A 78 39.57 17.02 -4.18
C ALA A 78 39.40 15.89 -3.15
N GLN A 79 39.96 16.03 -1.93
CA GLN A 79 39.73 15.11 -0.81
C GLN A 79 38.39 15.42 -0.14
N GLU A 80 38.09 16.68 0.14
CA GLU A 80 36.80 17.13 0.70
C GLU A 80 35.62 16.76 -0.19
N SER A 81 35.74 16.91 -1.51
CA SER A 81 34.70 16.53 -2.48
C SER A 81 34.42 15.02 -2.46
N LYS A 82 35.47 14.18 -2.42
CA LYS A 82 35.32 12.72 -2.27
C LYS A 82 34.68 12.34 -0.93
N LEU A 83 35.14 12.94 0.17
CA LEU A 83 34.58 12.71 1.50
C LEU A 83 33.10 13.17 1.58
N ALA A 84 32.75 14.28 0.94
CA ALA A 84 31.38 14.77 0.84
C ALA A 84 30.50 13.82 0.00
N GLU A 85 31.03 13.25 -1.09
CA GLU A 85 30.36 12.19 -1.84
C GLU A 85 30.15 10.91 -1.01
N GLU A 86 31.17 10.46 -0.27
CA GLU A 86 31.08 9.27 0.60
C GLU A 86 30.08 9.47 1.73
N ILE A 87 30.11 10.63 2.40
CA ILE A 87 29.11 11.03 3.40
C ILE A 87 27.71 11.12 2.77
N ARG A 88 27.58 11.59 1.52
CA ARG A 88 26.30 11.64 0.80
C ARG A 88 25.79 10.24 0.43
N LYS A 89 26.68 9.34 -0.02
CA LYS A 89 26.37 7.94 -0.33
C LYS A 89 25.91 7.22 0.94
N LYS A 90 26.66 7.35 2.04
CA LYS A 90 26.27 6.81 3.35
C LYS A 90 24.92 7.35 3.82
N LYS A 91 24.72 8.67 3.85
CA LYS A 91 23.43 9.29 4.23
C LYS A 91 22.26 8.89 3.32
N LEU A 92 22.51 8.43 2.09
CA LEU A 92 21.48 7.89 1.21
C LEU A 92 21.18 6.41 1.50
N GLN A 93 22.20 5.63 1.88
CA GLN A 93 22.06 4.27 2.38
C GLN A 93 21.33 4.25 3.74
N ASP A 94 21.79 5.04 4.71
CA ASP A 94 21.15 5.22 6.02
C ASP A 94 19.63 5.49 5.86
N ARG A 95 19.26 6.42 4.95
CA ARG A 95 17.87 6.77 4.61
C ARG A 95 17.10 5.71 3.82
N ALA A 96 17.79 4.83 3.10
CA ALA A 96 17.16 3.70 2.41
C ALA A 96 16.87 2.57 3.40
N ASP A 97 17.78 2.32 4.34
CA ASP A 97 17.64 1.34 5.40
C ASP A 97 16.59 1.79 6.45
N GLU A 98 16.54 3.08 6.81
CA GLU A 98 15.44 3.68 7.57
C GLU A 98 14.07 3.38 6.92
N LYS A 99 13.93 3.66 5.61
CA LYS A 99 12.69 3.38 4.86
C LYS A 99 12.39 1.90 4.73
N ARG A 100 13.43 1.05 4.59
CA ARG A 100 13.28 -0.42 4.58
C ARG A 100 12.72 -0.91 5.91
N ILE A 101 13.23 -0.38 7.03
CA ILE A 101 12.76 -0.65 8.39
C ILE A 101 11.32 -0.15 8.58
N GLU A 102 11.00 1.08 8.16
CA GLU A 102 9.63 1.62 8.18
C GLU A 102 8.65 0.74 7.39
N LEU A 103 9.02 0.30 6.18
CA LEU A 103 8.21 -0.58 5.33
C LEU A 103 8.02 -1.97 5.98
N ILE A 104 9.04 -2.53 6.62
CA ILE A 104 8.91 -3.77 7.40
C ILE A 104 7.94 -3.57 8.57
N ILE A 105 8.07 -2.46 9.31
CA ILE A 105 7.24 -2.15 10.48
C ILE A 105 5.76 -1.94 10.11
N GLN A 106 5.49 -1.29 8.98
CA GLN A 106 4.13 -1.03 8.49
C GLN A 106 3.45 -2.28 7.90
N ASN A 107 4.22 -3.15 7.23
CA ASN A 107 3.66 -4.30 6.52
C ASN A 107 3.62 -5.60 7.34
N ASP A 108 4.42 -5.77 8.41
CA ASP A 108 4.43 -7.02 9.17
C ASP A 108 3.12 -7.22 9.99
N PRO A 109 2.39 -8.32 9.79
CA PRO A 109 1.10 -8.53 10.44
C PRO A 109 1.20 -8.69 11.96
N ARG A 110 2.35 -9.11 12.50
CA ARG A 110 2.57 -9.24 13.96
C ARG A 110 2.54 -7.87 14.63
N LEU A 111 3.24 -6.89 14.05
CA LEU A 111 3.28 -5.51 14.55
C LEU A 111 1.92 -4.82 14.38
N ARG A 112 1.24 -5.02 13.25
CA ARG A 112 -0.12 -4.50 13.03
C ARG A 112 -1.13 -5.07 14.02
N SER A 113 -1.03 -6.37 14.36
CA SER A 113 -1.83 -7.01 15.41
C SER A 113 -1.53 -6.41 16.79
N LEU A 114 -0.25 -6.23 17.12
CA LEU A 114 0.17 -5.60 18.38
C LEU A 114 -0.35 -4.16 18.52
N GLN A 115 -0.22 -3.33 17.49
CA GLN A 115 -0.80 -1.98 17.45
C GLN A 115 -2.33 -1.97 17.61
N SER A 116 -3.03 -2.96 17.06
CA SER A 116 -4.49 -3.09 17.23
C SER A 116 -4.87 -3.39 18.69
N LYS A 117 -4.17 -4.35 19.33
CA LYS A 117 -4.34 -4.68 20.76
C LYS A 117 -4.03 -3.47 21.66
N LEU A 118 -3.00 -2.69 21.33
CA LEU A 118 -2.65 -1.47 22.04
C LEU A 118 -3.75 -0.41 21.94
N LYS A 119 -4.30 -0.16 20.74
CA LYS A 119 -5.45 0.75 20.57
C LYS A 119 -6.67 0.30 21.38
N GLN A 120 -6.93 -1.02 21.47
CA GLN A 120 -7.98 -1.57 22.34
C GLN A 120 -7.72 -1.32 23.83
N ALA A 121 -6.47 -1.40 24.30
CA ALA A 121 -6.10 -1.05 25.67
C ALA A 121 -6.27 0.45 25.95
N TYR A 122 -5.93 1.34 25.01
CA TYR A 122 -6.20 2.78 25.13
C TYR A 122 -7.69 3.11 25.19
N VAL A 123 -8.51 2.55 24.30
CA VAL A 123 -9.99 2.70 24.36
C VAL A 123 -10.56 2.13 25.67
N THR A 124 -9.97 1.05 26.21
CA THR A 124 -10.33 0.51 27.53
C THR A 124 -9.96 1.48 28.65
N LYS A 125 -8.76 2.08 28.62
CA LYS A 125 -8.34 3.13 29.56
C LYS A 125 -9.33 4.29 29.55
N GLU A 126 -9.59 4.88 28.37
CA GLU A 126 -10.54 5.98 28.20
C GLU A 126 -11.94 5.63 28.74
N ARG A 127 -12.46 4.45 28.41
CA ARG A 127 -13.75 3.97 28.91
C ARG A 127 -13.76 3.82 30.44
N THR A 128 -12.68 3.34 31.07
CA THR A 128 -12.61 3.27 32.54
C THR A 128 -12.49 4.63 33.20
N LEU A 129 -11.87 5.62 32.55
CA LEU A 129 -11.84 7.00 33.02
C LEU A 129 -13.24 7.63 32.94
N GLN A 130 -13.93 7.52 31.80
CA GLN A 130 -15.32 7.97 31.64
C GLN A 130 -16.28 7.33 32.66
N LEU A 131 -16.08 6.05 33.01
CA LEU A 131 -16.88 5.39 34.06
C LEU A 131 -16.57 5.93 35.47
N LYS A 132 -15.29 6.26 35.78
CA LYS A 132 -14.92 6.92 37.03
C LYS A 132 -15.49 8.34 37.11
N GLU A 133 -15.40 9.12 36.03
CA GLU A 133 -15.97 10.46 35.90
C GLU A 133 -17.49 10.46 36.06
N LYS A 134 -18.19 9.53 35.38
CA LYS A 134 -19.64 9.34 35.53
C LYS A 134 -20.03 8.94 36.96
N SER A 135 -19.28 8.05 37.60
CA SER A 135 -19.50 7.67 39.00
C SER A 135 -19.27 8.83 39.96
N ALA A 136 -18.26 9.67 39.72
CA ALA A 136 -18.00 10.87 40.52
C ALA A 136 -19.08 11.94 40.31
N TYR A 137 -19.58 12.10 39.08
CA TYR A 137 -20.71 12.98 38.77
C TYR A 137 -22.00 12.50 39.47
N GLU A 138 -22.35 11.22 39.38
CA GLU A 138 -23.51 10.63 40.07
C GLU A 138 -23.40 10.73 41.60
N PHE A 139 -22.19 10.62 42.16
CA PHE A 139 -21.96 10.84 43.59
C PHE A 139 -22.19 12.31 43.97
N ASN A 140 -21.58 13.25 43.23
CA ASN A 140 -21.74 14.69 43.47
C ASN A 140 -23.19 15.15 43.27
N GLN A 141 -23.94 14.54 42.35
CA GLN A 141 -25.36 14.78 42.17
C GLN A 141 -26.15 14.31 43.41
N LYS A 142 -25.95 13.07 43.88
CA LYS A 142 -26.61 12.56 45.10
C LYS A 142 -26.32 13.39 46.35
N VAL A 143 -25.12 13.97 46.46
CA VAL A 143 -24.79 14.91 47.55
C VAL A 143 -25.64 16.17 47.45
N ARG A 144 -25.74 16.79 46.27
CA ARG A 144 -26.59 17.99 46.04
C ARG A 144 -28.07 17.71 46.24
N ASP A 145 -28.55 16.56 45.79
CA ASP A 145 -29.94 16.16 45.95
C ASP A 145 -30.27 16.01 47.45
N ALA A 146 -29.37 15.38 48.24
CA ALA A 146 -29.50 15.28 49.70
C ALA A 146 -29.39 16.66 50.41
N GLU A 147 -28.56 17.58 49.91
CA GLU A 147 -28.50 18.97 50.40
C GLU A 147 -29.81 19.72 50.16
N MET A 148 -30.45 19.51 48.99
CA MET A 148 -31.75 20.11 48.65
C MET A 148 -32.89 19.49 49.47
N ASP A 149 -32.91 18.17 49.66
CA ASP A 149 -33.87 17.49 50.53
C ASP A 149 -33.76 17.98 51.99
N ALA A 150 -32.53 18.15 52.50
CA ALA A 150 -32.30 18.69 53.84
C ALA A 150 -32.79 20.15 53.99
N GLN A 151 -32.60 21.00 52.97
CA GLN A 151 -33.16 22.36 52.95
C GLN A 151 -34.70 22.33 52.87
N MET A 152 -35.28 21.43 52.08
CA MET A 152 -36.73 21.28 51.97
C MET A 152 -37.37 20.86 53.30
N LEU A 153 -36.76 19.88 53.99
CA LEU A 153 -37.19 19.46 55.33
C LEU A 153 -37.12 20.61 56.34
N GLN A 154 -36.05 21.40 56.34
CA GLN A 154 -35.94 22.59 57.21
C GLN A 154 -37.02 23.64 56.91
N MET A 155 -37.37 23.86 55.64
CA MET A 155 -38.49 24.74 55.26
C MET A 155 -39.85 24.18 55.68
N MET A 156 -40.08 22.87 55.54
CA MET A 156 -41.32 22.22 55.99
C MET A 156 -41.47 22.29 57.51
N GLU A 157 -40.41 22.03 58.28
CA GLU A 157 -40.40 22.23 59.74
C GLU A 157 -40.68 23.68 60.13
N ALA A 158 -40.13 24.65 59.40
CA ALA A 158 -40.36 26.08 59.66
C ALA A 158 -41.82 26.49 59.36
N GLU A 159 -42.40 25.98 58.27
CA GLU A 159 -43.83 26.15 57.98
C GLU A 159 -44.71 25.49 59.05
N GLU A 160 -44.42 24.26 59.48
CA GLU A 160 -45.23 23.56 60.48
C GLU A 160 -45.19 24.28 61.83
N LYS A 161 -44.01 24.76 62.26
CA LYS A 161 -43.86 25.62 63.45
C LYS A 161 -44.69 26.90 63.31
N ARG A 162 -44.60 27.59 62.16
CA ARG A 162 -45.41 28.80 61.91
C ARG A 162 -46.92 28.53 61.94
N ARG A 163 -47.37 27.43 61.34
CA ARG A 163 -48.78 26.99 61.38
C ARG A 163 -49.23 26.66 62.80
N ALA A 164 -48.38 26.01 63.60
CA ALA A 164 -48.66 25.71 65.00
C ALA A 164 -48.76 26.99 65.88
N ASP A 165 -47.93 28.00 65.62
CA ASP A 165 -48.00 29.30 66.30
C ASP A 165 -49.19 30.16 65.83
N GLU A 166 -49.53 30.14 64.54
CA GLU A 166 -50.79 30.71 64.02
C GLU A 166 -52.01 30.03 64.68
N GLU A 167 -52.00 28.71 64.82
CA GLU A 167 -53.04 27.96 65.53
C GLU A 167 -53.09 28.27 67.03
N ARG A 168 -51.95 28.34 67.73
CA ARG A 168 -51.88 28.74 69.14
C ARG A 168 -52.49 30.14 69.31
N SER A 169 -52.11 31.07 68.46
CA SER A 169 -52.63 32.45 68.46
C SER A 169 -54.16 32.49 68.24
N ARG A 170 -54.68 31.71 67.28
CA ARG A 170 -56.14 31.57 67.05
C ARG A 170 -56.85 30.92 68.24
N ARG A 171 -56.25 29.91 68.89
CA ARG A 171 -56.79 29.25 70.09
C ARG A 171 -56.82 30.20 71.29
N GLU A 172 -55.80 31.03 71.47
CA GLU A 172 -55.77 32.07 72.51
C GLU A 172 -56.77 33.20 72.24
N TRP A 173 -56.88 33.70 71.01
CA TRP A 173 -57.89 34.69 70.65
C TRP A 173 -59.31 34.18 70.92
N LYS A 174 -59.61 32.93 70.54
CA LYS A 174 -60.90 32.26 70.86
C LYS A 174 -61.13 32.11 72.37
N LYS A 175 -60.08 31.89 73.19
CA LYS A 175 -60.20 31.88 74.65
C LYS A 175 -60.57 33.27 75.19
N ARG A 176 -59.86 34.32 74.78
CA ARG A 176 -60.10 35.71 75.23
C ARG A 176 -61.51 36.17 74.86
N SER A 177 -61.92 35.98 73.60
CA SER A 177 -63.27 36.31 73.13
C SER A 177 -64.37 35.51 73.87
N LYS A 178 -64.11 34.25 74.25
CA LYS A 178 -65.04 33.48 75.10
C LYS A 178 -65.12 34.02 76.54
N GLN A 179 -64.01 34.49 77.11
CA GLN A 179 -64.00 35.09 78.46
C GLN A 179 -64.80 36.40 78.47
N GLU A 180 -64.54 37.28 77.51
CA GLU A 180 -65.27 38.54 77.31
C GLU A 180 -66.78 38.30 77.12
N LEU A 181 -67.18 37.30 76.33
CA LEU A 181 -68.59 36.94 76.16
C LEU A 181 -69.23 36.41 77.46
N LEU A 182 -68.49 35.65 78.27
CA LEU A 182 -68.99 35.17 79.57
C LEU A 182 -69.15 36.31 80.59
N GLU A 183 -68.25 37.30 80.57
CA GLU A 183 -68.35 38.52 81.37
C GLU A 183 -69.57 39.35 80.95
N GLN A 184 -69.79 39.55 79.65
CA GLN A 184 -70.99 40.21 79.11
C GLN A 184 -72.29 39.46 79.47
N MET A 185 -72.28 38.12 79.47
CA MET A 185 -73.43 37.32 79.91
C MET A 185 -73.69 37.45 81.41
N ALA A 186 -72.65 37.42 82.24
CA ALA A 186 -72.78 37.58 83.70
C ALA A 186 -73.34 38.97 84.06
N GLU A 187 -72.90 40.02 83.37
CA GLU A 187 -73.38 41.38 83.61
C GLU A 187 -74.81 41.58 83.11
N ARG A 188 -75.18 41.04 81.94
CA ARG A 188 -76.60 40.99 81.51
C ARG A 188 -77.47 40.21 82.50
N GLN A 189 -76.98 39.11 83.05
CA GLN A 189 -77.73 38.30 84.02
C GLN A 189 -77.92 39.04 85.35
N ARG A 190 -76.95 39.87 85.79
CA ARG A 190 -77.13 40.81 86.91
C ARG A 190 -78.20 41.85 86.60
N ILE A 191 -78.10 42.57 85.48
CA ILE A 191 -79.05 43.61 85.09
C ILE A 191 -80.48 43.06 85.03
N HIS A 192 -80.69 41.92 84.37
CA HIS A 192 -81.99 41.26 84.33
C HIS A 192 -82.47 40.77 85.71
N SER A 193 -81.58 40.28 86.58
CA SER A 193 -81.93 39.85 87.94
C SER A 193 -82.33 41.01 88.86
N HIS A 194 -81.82 42.22 88.63
CA HIS A 194 -82.28 43.44 89.29
C HIS A 194 -83.63 43.90 88.72
N GLN A 195 -83.72 44.08 87.39
CA GLN A 195 -84.95 44.55 86.73
C GLN A 195 -86.15 43.61 86.97
N ALA A 196 -85.95 42.29 86.97
CA ALA A 196 -87.01 41.33 87.24
C ALA A 196 -87.53 41.37 88.68
N LYS A 197 -86.72 41.85 89.65
CA LYS A 197 -87.18 42.07 91.03
C LYS A 197 -88.02 43.34 91.14
N GLU A 198 -87.56 44.43 90.53
CA GLU A 198 -88.30 45.70 90.49
C GLU A 198 -89.65 45.52 89.78
N GLN A 199 -89.68 44.79 88.66
CA GLN A 199 -90.91 44.43 87.96
C GLN A 199 -91.81 43.51 88.79
N PHE A 200 -91.27 42.49 89.47
CA PHE A 200 -92.07 41.62 90.34
C PHE A 200 -92.72 42.39 91.52
N GLU A 201 -92.04 43.37 92.10
CA GLU A 201 -92.62 44.21 93.17
C GLU A 201 -93.70 45.16 92.64
N GLN A 202 -93.54 45.71 91.43
CA GLN A 202 -94.58 46.50 90.76
C GLN A 202 -95.79 45.63 90.36
N ASP A 203 -95.57 44.48 89.72
CA ASP A 203 -96.64 43.56 89.32
C ASP A 203 -97.40 43.01 90.52
N LYS A 204 -96.72 42.75 91.65
CA LYS A 204 -97.40 42.37 92.89
C LYS A 204 -98.33 43.46 93.42
N ALA A 205 -97.97 44.75 93.28
CA ALA A 205 -98.86 45.86 93.61
C ALA A 205 -100.04 45.95 92.63
N ASN A 206 -99.78 45.81 91.32
CA ASN A 206 -100.79 45.86 90.27
C ASN A 206 -101.80 44.70 90.37
N VAL A 207 -101.35 43.47 90.64
CA VAL A 207 -102.20 42.28 90.79
C VAL A 207 -103.13 42.39 91.99
N ASN A 208 -102.68 42.98 93.11
CA ASN A 208 -103.55 43.23 94.26
C ASN A 208 -104.70 44.19 93.89
N ALA A 209 -104.42 45.29 93.19
CA ALA A 209 -105.45 46.20 92.71
C ALA A 209 -106.37 45.56 91.65
N CYS A 210 -105.83 44.70 90.79
CA CYS A 210 -106.61 44.00 89.76
C CYS A 210 -107.53 42.92 90.35
N LEU A 211 -107.14 42.25 91.44
CA LEU A 211 -108.01 41.32 92.18
C LEU A 211 -109.26 42.02 92.77
N GLU A 212 -109.14 43.26 93.25
CA GLU A 212 -110.29 44.06 93.70
C GLU A 212 -111.23 44.43 92.54
N GLN A 213 -110.74 44.47 91.30
CA GLN A 213 -111.54 44.73 90.10
C GLN A 213 -112.17 43.46 89.51
N ILE A 214 -111.45 42.34 89.45
CA ILE A 214 -111.95 41.08 88.87
C ILE A 214 -113.17 40.53 89.65
N ILE A 215 -113.22 40.73 90.97
CA ILE A 215 -114.37 40.37 91.82
C ILE A 215 -115.67 41.12 91.42
N ARG A 216 -115.57 42.27 90.74
CA ARG A 216 -116.73 42.93 90.11
C ARG A 216 -117.08 42.33 88.75
N GLU A 217 -116.10 42.14 87.87
CA GLU A 217 -116.33 41.81 86.46
C GLU A 217 -116.77 40.35 86.22
N GLU A 218 -116.36 39.41 87.07
CA GLU A 218 -116.71 37.99 86.89
C GLU A 218 -118.23 37.70 87.06
N GLN A 219 -119.00 38.66 87.59
CA GLN A 219 -120.47 38.57 87.67
C GLN A 219 -121.16 38.74 86.31
N GLU A 220 -120.50 39.27 85.27
CA GLU A 220 -121.13 39.62 83.98
C GLU A 220 -120.87 38.60 82.86
N ALA A 221 -119.73 37.89 82.88
CA ALA A 221 -119.17 37.25 81.68
C ALA A 221 -119.81 35.91 81.25
N LEU A 222 -120.66 35.30 82.08
CA LEU A 222 -121.03 33.87 81.97
C LEU A 222 -121.97 33.51 80.79
N ALA A 223 -122.41 34.48 79.98
CA ALA A 223 -123.56 34.35 79.08
C ALA A 223 -123.30 33.90 77.61
N MET A 224 -122.06 33.92 77.09
CA MET A 224 -121.84 34.12 75.63
C MET A 224 -121.34 32.93 74.76
N ARG A 225 -120.93 31.79 75.32
CA ARG A 225 -119.88 30.92 74.68
C ARG A 225 -120.27 29.97 73.50
N ASN A 226 -121.53 29.58 73.31
CA ASN A 226 -121.85 28.26 72.71
C ASN A 226 -122.09 28.20 71.15
N LYS A 227 -121.13 28.52 70.23
CA LYS A 227 -121.50 28.82 68.80
C LYS A 227 -120.69 28.37 67.52
N LYS A 228 -119.51 27.72 67.48
CA LYS A 228 -118.79 27.34 66.19
C LYS A 228 -117.80 26.14 66.30
N GLN A 229 -117.52 25.32 65.25
CA GLN A 229 -116.45 24.28 65.34
C GLN A 229 -115.86 23.45 64.13
N GLN A 230 -116.36 23.40 62.89
CA GLN A 230 -116.66 22.07 62.27
C GLN A 230 -116.12 21.60 60.88
N GLU A 231 -115.36 22.34 60.04
CA GLU A 231 -115.67 22.32 58.57
C GLU A 231 -114.77 21.66 57.43
N THR A 232 -113.54 21.09 57.55
CA THR A 232 -112.69 20.75 56.33
C THR A 232 -111.81 19.46 56.28
N ARG A 233 -111.53 18.88 55.06
CA ARG A 233 -110.61 17.70 54.83
C ARG A 233 -110.23 17.30 53.35
N GLU A 234 -109.09 16.57 53.15
CA GLU A 234 -108.89 15.28 52.37
C GLU A 234 -108.10 14.97 51.02
N LEU A 235 -107.71 15.84 50.06
CA LEU A 235 -107.30 15.37 48.68
C LEU A 235 -105.78 15.05 48.37
N LEU A 236 -105.44 14.04 47.51
CA LEU A 236 -104.04 13.66 47.10
C LEU A 236 -103.87 12.70 45.84
N GLN A 237 -102.61 12.49 45.33
CA GLN A 237 -102.02 11.38 44.47
C GLN A 237 -102.08 11.29 42.90
N LYS A 238 -100.95 10.82 42.26
CA LYS A 238 -100.73 9.91 41.06
C LYS A 238 -99.60 10.30 40.04
N TYR A 239 -98.44 9.59 39.94
CA TYR A 239 -97.46 9.60 38.79
C TYR A 239 -96.27 8.61 39.00
N SER A 240 -95.90 7.64 38.11
CA SER A 240 -94.73 6.73 38.40
C SER A 240 -94.06 5.74 37.38
N GLN A 241 -94.37 5.60 36.08
CA GLN A 241 -93.81 4.48 35.26
C GLN A 241 -93.36 4.83 33.83
N GLN A 242 -92.10 4.53 33.43
CA GLN A 242 -91.68 4.42 32.00
C GLN A 242 -90.24 3.91 31.65
N HIS A 243 -89.28 3.80 32.58
CA HIS A 243 -87.84 3.86 32.24
C HIS A 243 -87.08 2.49 32.18
N ARG A 244 -87.30 1.60 31.19
CA ARG A 244 -86.73 0.21 31.27
C ARG A 244 -86.13 -0.53 30.05
N GLU A 245 -86.17 -0.05 28.80
CA GLU A 245 -86.00 -0.98 27.63
C GLU A 245 -84.66 -0.93 26.84
N GLU A 246 -83.76 0.01 27.10
CA GLU A 246 -82.77 0.46 26.09
C GLU A 246 -81.37 -0.23 26.06
N LYS A 247 -81.22 -1.52 26.44
CA LYS A 247 -79.88 -2.04 26.85
C LYS A 247 -79.23 -3.27 26.13
N GLU A 248 -79.81 -3.90 25.10
CA GLU A 248 -79.28 -5.21 24.62
C GLU A 248 -78.54 -5.23 23.25
N ALA A 249 -78.52 -4.15 22.48
CA ALA A 249 -78.27 -4.24 21.02
C ALA A 249 -76.81 -4.29 20.50
N LYS A 250 -75.75 -4.21 21.35
CA LYS A 250 -74.37 -3.92 20.88
C LYS A 250 -73.29 -4.95 21.30
N ARG A 251 -73.36 -6.21 20.84
CA ARG A 251 -72.37 -7.23 21.29
C ARG A 251 -72.10 -8.45 20.37
N ARG A 252 -72.12 -8.31 19.03
CA ARG A 252 -72.01 -9.45 18.09
C ARG A 252 -71.15 -9.31 16.81
N GLU A 253 -70.48 -8.18 16.55
CA GLU A 253 -69.91 -7.91 15.20
C GLU A 253 -68.37 -8.00 15.08
N GLU A 254 -67.62 -8.24 16.16
CA GLU A 254 -66.15 -8.01 16.17
C GLU A 254 -65.25 -9.27 16.14
N GLU A 255 -65.79 -10.50 16.12
CA GLU A 255 -64.99 -11.73 16.36
C GLU A 255 -64.51 -12.51 15.10
N GLU A 256 -64.91 -12.17 13.87
CA GLU A 256 -64.66 -13.03 12.69
C GLU A 256 -63.40 -12.70 11.85
N HIS A 257 -62.77 -11.53 12.02
CA HIS A 257 -61.82 -10.99 11.02
C HIS A 257 -60.35 -11.49 11.08
N GLU A 258 -59.90 -12.16 12.17
CA GLU A 258 -58.45 -12.44 12.35
C GLU A 258 -57.90 -13.71 11.66
N ARG A 259 -58.73 -14.53 10.98
CA ARG A 259 -58.29 -15.88 10.54
C ARG A 259 -57.54 -15.97 9.19
N GLN A 260 -57.42 -14.88 8.43
CA GLN A 260 -56.86 -14.95 7.06
C GLN A 260 -55.36 -14.66 6.94
N ILE A 261 -54.68 -14.18 8.00
CA ILE A 261 -53.23 -13.86 7.97
C ILE A 261 -52.39 -15.11 8.29
N SER A 262 -52.53 -16.15 7.46
CA SER A 262 -51.87 -17.45 7.64
C SER A 262 -51.05 -17.92 6.43
N ALA A 263 -51.19 -17.27 5.27
CA ALA A 263 -50.59 -17.71 4.00
C ALA A 263 -49.14 -17.25 3.75
N TYR A 264 -48.59 -16.32 4.54
CA TYR A 264 -47.27 -15.69 4.28
C TYR A 264 -46.14 -16.24 5.17
N ARG A 265 -46.01 -17.58 5.25
CA ARG A 265 -44.83 -18.24 5.85
C ARG A 265 -43.77 -18.55 4.80
N GLU A 266 -43.28 -17.48 4.18
CA GLU A 266 -42.20 -17.44 3.18
C GLU A 266 -40.83 -17.80 3.81
N LYS A 267 -40.67 -19.07 4.23
CA LYS A 267 -39.50 -19.57 4.97
C LYS A 267 -39.06 -21.00 4.58
N LEU A 268 -39.50 -21.50 3.42
CA LEU A 268 -39.23 -22.88 2.97
C LEU A 268 -38.63 -23.00 1.55
N TYR A 269 -38.15 -21.91 0.94
CA TYR A 269 -37.49 -21.94 -0.37
C TYR A 269 -36.11 -21.26 -0.39
N GLN A 270 -35.28 -21.60 0.61
CA GLN A 270 -33.81 -21.52 0.52
C GLN A 270 -33.20 -22.85 0.97
N ARG A 271 -33.67 -23.95 0.36
CA ARG A 271 -33.03 -25.27 0.45
C ARG A 271 -32.36 -25.69 -0.86
N ASP A 272 -32.11 -24.72 -1.74
CA ASP A 272 -31.32 -24.86 -2.98
C ASP A 272 -29.80 -24.96 -2.70
N GLN A 273 -29.43 -25.74 -1.69
CA GLN A 273 -28.09 -26.29 -1.50
C GLN A 273 -28.02 -27.71 -2.11
N ALA A 274 -28.46 -27.83 -3.35
CA ALA A 274 -28.41 -29.05 -4.15
C ALA A 274 -27.52 -28.91 -5.41
N GLU A 275 -26.87 -27.76 -5.61
CA GLU A 275 -25.93 -27.51 -6.72
C GLU A 275 -24.48 -27.96 -6.40
N ALA A 276 -24.35 -29.02 -5.59
CA ALA A 276 -23.09 -29.50 -5.02
C ALA A 276 -22.63 -30.87 -5.55
N SER A 277 -23.31 -31.44 -6.54
CA SER A 277 -23.10 -32.82 -7.03
C SER A 277 -23.03 -32.95 -8.56
N LYS A 278 -22.37 -31.99 -9.23
CA LYS A 278 -22.04 -32.04 -10.67
C LYS A 278 -20.55 -31.78 -10.99
N LYS A 279 -19.67 -32.42 -10.20
CA LYS A 279 -18.39 -32.93 -10.71
C LYS A 279 -18.57 -34.43 -11.01
N GLU A 280 -17.51 -35.09 -11.49
CA GLU A 280 -17.46 -36.55 -11.76
C GLU A 280 -18.29 -37.00 -12.98
N ALA A 281 -18.07 -36.33 -14.12
CA ALA A 281 -18.40 -36.84 -15.46
C ALA A 281 -17.16 -36.92 -16.38
N GLU A 282 -15.95 -36.99 -15.81
CA GLU A 282 -14.67 -37.07 -16.55
C GLU A 282 -14.38 -38.48 -17.12
N ALA A 283 -15.42 -39.29 -17.32
CA ALA A 283 -15.35 -40.73 -17.61
C ALA A 283 -15.52 -41.11 -19.10
N ALA A 284 -15.53 -40.14 -20.02
CA ALA A 284 -15.76 -40.37 -21.47
C ALA A 284 -14.45 -40.37 -22.29
N ARG A 285 -13.43 -41.13 -21.84
CA ARG A 285 -12.05 -41.09 -22.40
C ARG A 285 -11.53 -42.38 -23.06
N GLN A 286 -12.39 -43.37 -23.33
CA GLN A 286 -11.95 -44.74 -23.66
C GLN A 286 -12.55 -45.42 -24.93
N GLU A 287 -13.29 -44.71 -25.80
CA GLU A 287 -14.11 -45.38 -26.84
C GLU A 287 -13.91 -44.86 -28.29
N LYS A 288 -12.68 -44.52 -28.71
CA LYS A 288 -12.40 -44.07 -30.10
C LYS A 288 -11.15 -44.64 -30.80
N ILE A 289 -10.55 -45.70 -30.28
CA ILE A 289 -9.46 -46.42 -30.97
C ILE A 289 -9.59 -47.93 -30.69
N TYR A 290 -10.18 -48.72 -31.62
CA TYR A 290 -9.69 -50.10 -31.89
C TYR A 290 -10.26 -50.85 -33.13
N GLN A 291 -11.55 -50.76 -33.50
CA GLN A 291 -12.22 -51.92 -34.17
C GLN A 291 -12.66 -51.85 -35.66
N GLU A 292 -12.47 -50.76 -36.43
CA GLU A 292 -13.09 -50.66 -37.78
C GLU A 292 -12.17 -50.82 -39.02
N ILE A 293 -10.84 -50.92 -38.88
CA ILE A 293 -9.91 -50.88 -40.05
C ILE A 293 -9.39 -52.27 -40.50
N LEU A 294 -9.60 -53.34 -39.72
CA LEU A 294 -9.07 -54.69 -39.99
C LEU A 294 -9.88 -55.55 -40.99
N LYS A 295 -10.49 -54.96 -42.03
CA LYS A 295 -11.44 -55.67 -42.93
C LYS A 295 -11.24 -55.46 -44.45
N GLN A 296 -10.07 -55.03 -44.93
CA GLN A 296 -9.88 -54.64 -46.34
C GLN A 296 -8.60 -55.19 -47.02
N GLN A 297 -8.28 -56.50 -46.93
CA GLN A 297 -6.96 -56.99 -47.39
C GLN A 297 -6.84 -58.34 -48.16
N GLU A 298 -7.93 -59.05 -48.54
CA GLU A 298 -7.78 -60.45 -49.04
C GLU A 298 -8.18 -60.77 -50.51
N GLU A 299 -8.82 -59.89 -51.29
CA GLU A 299 -9.52 -60.33 -52.53
C GLU A 299 -8.71 -60.39 -53.85
N ILE A 300 -7.44 -59.97 -53.92
CA ILE A 300 -6.79 -59.62 -55.22
C ILE A 300 -5.96 -60.76 -55.90
N ARG A 301 -5.79 -61.95 -55.29
CA ARG A 301 -4.79 -62.97 -55.72
C ARG A 301 -5.28 -64.12 -56.65
N LYS A 302 -6.02 -63.90 -57.75
CA LYS A 302 -6.56 -65.02 -58.59
C LYS A 302 -6.76 -64.79 -60.12
N ARG A 303 -5.75 -64.41 -60.93
CA ARG A 303 -5.94 -64.19 -62.41
C ARG A 303 -4.69 -64.31 -63.36
N GLU A 304 -4.00 -65.44 -63.53
CA GLU A 304 -2.79 -65.48 -64.42
C GLU A 304 -2.53 -66.68 -65.42
N ASP A 305 -3.13 -67.88 -65.33
CA ASP A 305 -2.47 -69.12 -65.86
C ASP A 305 -2.98 -69.83 -67.18
N GLU A 306 -3.21 -69.18 -68.35
CA GLU A 306 -3.63 -69.91 -69.61
C GLU A 306 -3.13 -69.30 -70.97
N LEU A 307 -2.15 -69.92 -71.72
CA LEU A 307 -1.88 -69.81 -73.21
C LEU A 307 -0.49 -70.35 -73.72
N LEU A 308 -0.36 -71.23 -74.78
CA LEU A 308 0.85 -71.50 -75.68
C LEU A 308 0.75 -72.77 -76.64
N GLU A 309 1.08 -72.76 -77.99
CA GLU A 309 1.62 -73.91 -78.87
C GLU A 309 1.69 -73.82 -80.48
N ILE A 310 2.60 -74.59 -81.19
CA ILE A 310 2.60 -75.27 -82.59
C ILE A 310 3.13 -74.66 -84.01
N ARG A 311 3.87 -75.44 -84.92
CA ARG A 311 4.39 -75.13 -86.37
C ARG A 311 5.17 -76.26 -87.24
N GLU A 312 5.42 -76.17 -88.62
CA GLU A 312 6.66 -76.55 -89.53
C GLU A 312 6.79 -77.57 -90.81
N THR A 313 7.81 -77.42 -91.78
CA THR A 313 8.70 -78.40 -92.64
C THR A 313 9.02 -78.35 -94.25
N LEU A 314 10.22 -78.87 -94.76
CA LEU A 314 10.75 -79.57 -96.08
C LEU A 314 11.19 -78.97 -97.54
N SER A 315 12.20 -79.55 -98.33
CA SER A 315 12.49 -79.60 -99.89
C SER A 315 13.95 -79.99 -100.50
N MET A 316 14.19 -80.27 -101.87
CA MET A 316 15.43 -80.13 -102.85
C MET A 316 16.10 -81.31 -103.76
N GLU A 317 16.58 -81.12 -105.07
CA GLU A 317 17.70 -81.86 -105.90
C GLU A 317 18.16 -81.33 -107.37
N GLU A 318 19.19 -81.93 -108.07
CA GLU A 318 19.75 -81.86 -109.53
C GLU A 318 21.09 -81.09 -109.97
N MET A 319 22.09 -81.72 -110.68
CA MET A 319 23.28 -81.10 -111.43
C MET A 319 24.32 -82.10 -112.07
N GLU A 320 25.19 -81.71 -113.06
CA GLU A 320 26.69 -81.97 -113.05
C GLU A 320 27.63 -81.53 -114.24
N GLN A 321 27.41 -81.87 -115.53
CA GLN A 321 28.46 -82.01 -116.61
C GLN A 321 29.40 -80.82 -116.99
N ARG A 322 29.49 -79.73 -116.21
CA ARG A 322 30.25 -78.48 -116.48
C ARG A 322 31.79 -78.59 -116.44
N THR A 323 32.38 -79.79 -116.34
CA THR A 323 33.67 -80.02 -115.67
C THR A 323 34.93 -79.89 -116.53
N GLN A 324 35.09 -80.70 -117.59
CA GLN A 324 36.41 -80.97 -118.19
C GLN A 324 37.11 -79.76 -118.85
N ARG A 325 36.37 -78.87 -119.54
CA ARG A 325 37.00 -77.68 -120.18
C ARG A 325 37.57 -76.67 -119.17
N GLN A 326 37.26 -76.80 -117.88
CA GLN A 326 37.86 -75.95 -116.84
C GLN A 326 39.35 -76.27 -116.62
N GLU A 327 39.85 -77.45 -116.98
CA GLU A 327 41.07 -78.00 -116.35
C GLU A 327 42.38 -77.43 -116.88
N ALA A 328 42.47 -77.09 -118.17
CA ALA A 328 43.64 -76.39 -118.72
C ALA A 328 43.72 -74.93 -118.22
N GLU A 329 42.58 -74.23 -118.17
CA GLU A 329 42.50 -72.90 -117.55
C GLU A 329 42.83 -72.95 -116.05
N ARG A 330 42.36 -73.98 -115.32
CA ARG A 330 42.68 -74.17 -113.90
C ARG A 330 44.20 -74.17 -113.70
N GLN A 331 45.01 -74.88 -114.49
CA GLN A 331 46.45 -74.95 -114.25
C GLN A 331 47.17 -73.59 -114.43
N ALA A 332 46.84 -72.82 -115.47
CA ALA A 332 47.42 -71.48 -115.68
C ALA A 332 46.93 -70.47 -114.62
N ARG A 333 45.64 -70.53 -114.27
CA ARG A 333 45.06 -69.74 -113.17
C ARG A 333 45.69 -70.11 -111.82
N VAL A 334 45.87 -71.40 -111.52
CA VAL A 334 46.48 -71.92 -110.29
C VAL A 334 47.90 -71.38 -110.08
N ASN A 335 48.73 -71.26 -111.13
CA ASN A 335 50.09 -70.72 -110.94
C ASN A 335 50.13 -69.20 -110.69
N ARG A 336 49.18 -68.42 -111.23
CA ARG A 336 49.02 -67.00 -110.86
C ARG A 336 48.40 -66.85 -109.47
N MET A 337 47.28 -67.52 -109.25
CA MET A 337 46.62 -67.63 -107.94
C MET A 337 47.57 -68.10 -106.84
N ARG A 338 48.56 -68.96 -107.13
CA ARG A 338 49.55 -69.41 -106.14
C ARG A 338 50.53 -68.31 -105.75
N LYS A 339 50.95 -67.45 -106.67
CA LYS A 339 51.74 -66.24 -106.34
C LYS A 339 50.88 -65.21 -105.63
N GLU A 340 49.73 -64.87 -106.20
CA GLU A 340 48.76 -63.95 -105.60
C GLU A 340 48.32 -64.41 -104.19
N MET A 341 48.21 -65.72 -103.95
CA MET A 341 47.97 -66.32 -102.63
C MET A 341 49.18 -66.23 -101.70
N MET A 342 50.41 -66.37 -102.19
CA MET A 342 51.63 -66.17 -101.38
C MET A 342 51.73 -64.70 -100.97
N ASP A 343 51.66 -63.79 -101.93
CA ASP A 343 51.74 -62.34 -101.73
C ASP A 343 50.61 -61.85 -100.82
N ALA A 344 49.37 -62.35 -101.00
CA ALA A 344 48.24 -62.03 -100.14
C ALA A 344 48.32 -62.69 -98.75
N ASN A 345 48.95 -63.86 -98.61
CA ASN A 345 49.19 -64.48 -97.30
C ASN A 345 50.26 -63.71 -96.52
N GLU A 346 51.34 -63.29 -97.18
CA GLU A 346 52.35 -62.42 -96.57
C GLU A 346 51.76 -61.05 -96.20
N ALA A 347 51.01 -60.40 -97.10
CA ALA A 347 50.30 -59.16 -96.80
C ALA A 347 49.27 -59.34 -95.66
N GLN A 348 48.51 -60.43 -95.63
CA GLN A 348 47.59 -60.75 -94.54
C GLN A 348 48.34 -61.02 -93.22
N LYS A 349 49.53 -61.64 -93.26
CA LYS A 349 50.37 -61.89 -92.10
C LYS A 349 50.94 -60.59 -91.53
N GLN A 350 51.41 -59.68 -92.39
CA GLN A 350 51.86 -58.34 -91.97
C GLN A 350 50.69 -57.53 -91.41
N TYR A 351 49.53 -57.53 -92.08
CA TYR A 351 48.32 -56.84 -91.58
C TYR A 351 47.83 -57.42 -90.24
N LYS A 352 47.86 -58.75 -90.06
CA LYS A 352 47.56 -59.41 -88.77
C LYS A 352 48.54 -58.98 -87.68
N LEU A 353 49.85 -58.94 -87.97
CA LEU A 353 50.88 -58.51 -87.04
C LEU A 353 50.74 -57.02 -86.67
N GLU A 354 50.48 -56.16 -87.65
CA GLU A 354 50.24 -54.73 -87.43
C GLU A 354 48.96 -54.50 -86.60
N LYS A 355 47.87 -55.23 -86.91
CA LYS A 355 46.63 -55.19 -86.12
C LYS A 355 46.86 -55.64 -84.69
N GLN A 356 47.59 -56.74 -84.47
CA GLN A 356 47.98 -57.20 -83.13
C GLN A 356 48.84 -56.18 -82.39
N ASN A 357 49.79 -55.53 -83.06
CA ASN A 357 50.61 -54.48 -82.45
C ASN A 357 49.79 -53.24 -82.08
N ARG A 358 48.82 -52.83 -82.91
CA ARG A 358 47.88 -51.74 -82.60
C ARG A 358 46.97 -52.12 -81.41
N GLU A 359 46.39 -53.32 -81.43
CA GLU A 359 45.58 -53.86 -80.32
C GLU A 359 46.37 -53.92 -79.01
N LEU A 360 47.64 -54.33 -79.04
CA LEU A 360 48.51 -54.33 -77.85
C LEU A 360 48.82 -52.91 -77.33
N VAL A 361 49.03 -51.92 -78.21
CA VAL A 361 49.24 -50.52 -77.79
C VAL A 361 47.95 -49.93 -77.22
N GLU A 362 46.81 -50.15 -77.87
CA GLU A 362 45.49 -49.73 -77.37
C GLU A 362 45.16 -50.39 -76.02
N GLU A 363 45.47 -51.68 -75.85
CA GLU A 363 45.38 -52.36 -74.55
C GLU A 363 46.31 -51.77 -73.50
N MET A 364 47.56 -51.44 -73.85
CA MET A 364 48.51 -50.82 -72.91
C MET A 364 48.03 -49.44 -72.47
N GLU A 365 47.62 -48.57 -73.41
CA GLU A 365 47.03 -47.28 -73.08
C GLU A 365 45.75 -47.41 -72.24
N MET A 366 44.88 -48.38 -72.55
CA MET A 366 43.67 -48.64 -71.78
C MET A 366 44.01 -49.11 -70.36
N ARG A 367 44.99 -50.02 -70.20
CA ARG A 367 45.48 -50.50 -68.90
C ARG A 367 46.11 -49.37 -68.09
N GLU A 368 46.84 -48.45 -68.72
CA GLU A 368 47.44 -47.28 -68.07
C GLU A 368 46.39 -46.25 -67.64
N ARG A 369 45.44 -45.90 -68.52
CA ARG A 369 44.31 -45.01 -68.20
C ARG A 369 43.46 -45.58 -67.05
N MET A 370 43.20 -46.89 -67.06
CA MET A 370 42.50 -47.58 -65.96
C MET A 370 43.30 -47.54 -64.65
N ARG A 371 44.62 -47.79 -64.69
CA ARG A 371 45.49 -47.67 -63.50
C ARG A 371 45.53 -46.24 -62.95
N ALA A 372 45.67 -45.24 -63.81
CA ALA A 372 45.65 -43.83 -63.42
C ALA A 372 44.32 -43.46 -62.76
N LYS A 373 43.19 -43.89 -63.35
CA LYS A 373 41.86 -43.70 -62.76
C LYS A 373 41.72 -44.39 -61.40
N TYR A 374 42.15 -45.64 -61.25
CA TYR A 374 42.11 -46.33 -59.95
C TYR A 374 42.96 -45.62 -58.89
N LEU A 375 44.13 -45.08 -59.25
CA LEU A 375 44.96 -44.30 -58.32
C LEU A 375 44.27 -42.98 -57.93
N GLU A 376 43.60 -42.30 -58.86
CA GLU A 376 42.81 -41.09 -58.57
C GLU A 376 41.58 -41.40 -57.70
N ASP A 377 40.83 -42.45 -58.03
CA ASP A 377 39.65 -42.89 -57.29
C ASP A 377 40.04 -43.29 -55.85
N CYS A 378 41.11 -44.09 -55.66
CA CYS A 378 41.65 -44.43 -54.34
C CYS A 378 42.11 -43.18 -53.55
N ALA A 379 42.88 -42.29 -54.18
CA ALA A 379 43.33 -41.06 -53.52
C ALA A 379 42.16 -40.12 -53.16
N ARG A 380 41.06 -40.15 -53.92
CA ARG A 380 39.82 -39.45 -53.62
C ARG A 380 39.08 -40.09 -52.45
N GLU A 381 39.01 -41.42 -52.38
CA GLU A 381 38.43 -42.14 -51.25
C GLU A 381 39.22 -41.94 -49.96
N GLU A 382 40.54 -42.01 -49.98
CA GLU A 382 41.40 -41.71 -48.83
C GLU A 382 41.15 -40.30 -48.28
N ARG A 383 41.07 -39.29 -49.16
CA ARG A 383 40.74 -37.91 -48.79
C ARG A 383 39.33 -37.80 -48.19
N GLN A 384 38.33 -38.48 -48.75
CA GLN A 384 36.97 -38.50 -48.19
C GLN A 384 36.93 -39.20 -46.82
N LEU A 385 37.66 -40.30 -46.63
CA LEU A 385 37.77 -41.01 -45.35
C LEU A 385 38.50 -40.17 -44.31
N ALA A 386 39.57 -39.47 -44.68
CA ALA A 386 40.28 -38.52 -43.81
C ALA A 386 39.37 -37.35 -43.40
N GLN A 387 38.62 -36.77 -44.34
CA GLN A 387 37.67 -35.70 -44.06
C GLN A 387 36.53 -36.18 -43.14
N ARG A 388 35.87 -37.31 -43.43
CA ARG A 388 34.85 -37.90 -42.54
C ARG A 388 35.36 -38.19 -41.13
N LYS A 389 36.62 -38.65 -40.99
CA LYS A 389 37.27 -38.83 -39.67
C LYS A 389 37.47 -37.50 -38.94
N LYS A 390 37.89 -36.44 -39.66
CA LYS A 390 38.05 -35.08 -39.12
C LYS A 390 36.70 -34.47 -38.70
N ASP A 391 35.68 -34.57 -39.54
CA ASP A 391 34.32 -34.07 -39.25
C ASP A 391 33.72 -34.77 -38.03
N LEU A 392 33.86 -36.10 -37.94
CA LEU A 392 33.44 -36.88 -36.78
C LEU A 392 34.20 -36.50 -35.51
N LEU A 393 35.49 -36.17 -35.61
CA LEU A 393 36.29 -35.71 -34.47
C LEU A 393 35.84 -34.32 -34.02
N GLN A 394 35.62 -33.38 -34.95
CA GLN A 394 35.12 -32.03 -34.65
C GLN A 394 33.72 -32.05 -34.04
N HIS A 395 32.83 -32.92 -34.54
CA HIS A 395 31.50 -33.13 -33.96
C HIS A 395 31.58 -33.71 -32.54
N LYS A 396 32.51 -34.65 -32.29
CA LYS A 396 32.78 -35.18 -30.94
C LYS A 396 33.32 -34.11 -29.99
N THR A 397 34.29 -33.29 -30.39
CA THR A 397 34.81 -32.21 -29.53
C THR A 397 33.73 -31.17 -29.23
N ALA A 398 32.93 -30.77 -30.23
CA ALA A 398 31.82 -29.86 -30.03
C ALA A 398 30.75 -30.41 -29.07
N ILE A 399 30.47 -31.72 -29.08
CA ILE A 399 29.59 -32.37 -28.10
C ILE A 399 30.18 -32.34 -26.68
N GLU A 400 31.48 -32.62 -26.53
CA GLU A 400 32.13 -32.55 -25.20
C GLU A 400 32.24 -31.12 -24.67
N GLU A 401 32.42 -30.13 -25.56
CA GLU A 401 32.35 -28.71 -25.23
C GLU A 401 30.92 -28.32 -24.79
N GLN A 402 29.89 -28.69 -25.54
CA GLN A 402 28.48 -28.46 -25.16
C GLN A 402 28.09 -29.15 -23.83
N LYS A 403 28.65 -30.33 -23.53
CA LYS A 403 28.49 -30.99 -22.22
C LYS A 403 29.15 -30.19 -21.10
N ARG A 404 30.40 -29.74 -21.28
CA ARG A 404 31.11 -28.89 -20.32
C ARG A 404 30.35 -27.59 -20.07
N ASP A 405 29.92 -26.91 -21.13
CA ASP A 405 29.08 -25.72 -21.08
C ASP A 405 27.78 -25.96 -20.29
N ARG A 406 27.08 -27.09 -20.52
CA ARG A 406 25.88 -27.44 -19.76
C ARG A 406 26.18 -27.67 -18.28
N ILE A 407 27.26 -28.38 -17.97
CA ILE A 407 27.68 -28.66 -16.57
C ILE A 407 28.05 -27.36 -15.87
N GLU A 408 28.83 -26.48 -16.50
CA GLU A 408 29.25 -25.21 -15.92
C GLU A 408 28.08 -24.24 -15.75
N ARG A 409 27.16 -24.14 -16.74
CA ARG A 409 25.93 -23.36 -16.60
C ARG A 409 25.02 -23.91 -15.49
N TYR A 410 24.93 -25.22 -15.32
CA TYR A 410 24.18 -25.84 -14.21
C TYR A 410 24.85 -25.56 -12.86
N ARG A 411 26.18 -25.62 -12.80
CA ARG A 411 26.96 -25.27 -11.61
C ARG A 411 26.75 -23.81 -11.22
N ILE A 412 26.93 -22.88 -12.15
CA ILE A 412 26.70 -21.44 -11.95
C ILE A 412 25.25 -21.19 -11.52
N ALA A 413 24.27 -21.87 -12.12
CA ALA A 413 22.87 -21.77 -11.69
C ALA A 413 22.68 -22.24 -10.24
N GLN A 414 23.27 -23.36 -9.84
CA GLN A 414 23.18 -23.89 -8.47
C GLN A 414 23.97 -23.03 -7.45
N GLU A 415 25.09 -22.43 -7.84
CA GLU A 415 25.85 -21.50 -7.00
C GLU A 415 25.08 -20.17 -6.83
N ASN A 416 24.45 -19.65 -7.90
CA ASN A 416 23.52 -18.51 -7.84
C ASN A 416 22.27 -18.81 -6.99
N GLU A 417 21.68 -20.00 -7.11
CA GLU A 417 20.52 -20.44 -6.33
C GLU A 417 20.86 -20.49 -4.82
N LYS A 418 22.02 -21.06 -4.47
CA LYS A 418 22.53 -21.06 -3.09
C LYS A 418 22.83 -19.65 -2.57
N GLU A 419 23.33 -18.75 -3.42
CA GLU A 419 23.53 -17.35 -3.03
C GLU A 419 22.21 -16.60 -2.83
N GLN A 420 21.21 -16.82 -3.71
CA GLN A 420 19.88 -16.25 -3.56
C GLN A 420 19.17 -16.76 -2.31
N ALA A 421 19.26 -18.06 -2.02
CA ALA A 421 18.74 -18.65 -0.79
C ALA A 421 19.39 -18.03 0.46
N ARG A 422 20.73 -17.91 0.49
CA ARG A 422 21.43 -17.23 1.60
C ARG A 422 21.05 -15.76 1.76
N ARG A 423 20.92 -15.02 0.65
CA ARG A 423 20.46 -13.63 0.70
C ARG A 423 19.02 -13.55 1.25
N GLN A 424 18.14 -14.48 0.89
CA GLN A 424 16.79 -14.56 1.46
C GLN A 424 16.82 -14.92 2.96
N GLU A 425 17.63 -15.89 3.38
CA GLU A 425 17.85 -16.21 4.81
C GLU A 425 18.38 -15.00 5.60
N GLU A 426 19.32 -14.23 5.04
CA GLU A 426 19.84 -12.99 5.63
C GLU A 426 18.78 -11.87 5.68
N GLU A 427 17.97 -11.70 4.64
CA GLU A 427 16.91 -10.69 4.59
C GLU A 427 15.72 -11.01 5.52
N ASP A 428 15.32 -12.28 5.63
CA ASP A 428 14.30 -12.71 6.59
C ASP A 428 14.85 -12.67 8.03
N ALA A 429 16.09 -13.07 8.29
CA ALA A 429 16.71 -12.92 9.60
C ALA A 429 16.88 -11.44 10.00
N PHE A 430 17.17 -10.55 9.05
CA PHE A 430 17.16 -9.09 9.27
C PHE A 430 15.74 -8.60 9.60
N ARG A 431 14.75 -9.00 8.81
CA ARG A 431 13.33 -8.68 9.02
C ARG A 431 12.83 -9.14 10.39
N GLU A 432 13.17 -10.36 10.80
CA GLU A 432 12.83 -10.91 12.11
C GLU A 432 13.44 -10.07 13.25
N ARG A 433 14.73 -9.71 13.16
CA ARG A 433 15.39 -8.83 14.15
C ARG A 433 14.72 -7.46 14.23
N VAL A 434 14.42 -6.84 13.08
CA VAL A 434 13.71 -5.55 13.01
C VAL A 434 12.31 -5.65 13.62
N VAL A 435 11.57 -6.73 13.35
CA VAL A 435 10.23 -6.95 13.93
C VAL A 435 10.30 -7.20 15.43
N GLN A 436 11.24 -8.01 15.91
CA GLN A 436 11.45 -8.24 17.34
C GLN A 436 11.85 -6.97 18.10
N GLU A 437 12.74 -6.15 17.53
CA GLU A 437 13.15 -4.90 18.15
C GLU A 437 12.02 -3.85 18.12
N ALA A 438 11.34 -3.68 16.98
CA ALA A 438 10.19 -2.78 16.88
C ALA A 438 9.06 -3.19 17.84
N ALA A 439 8.78 -4.49 17.97
CA ALA A 439 7.84 -5.03 18.94
C ALA A 439 8.26 -4.70 20.38
N ARG A 440 9.54 -4.93 20.73
CA ARG A 440 10.07 -4.63 22.08
C ARG A 440 9.98 -3.14 22.39
N ARG A 441 10.41 -2.26 21.48
CA ARG A 441 10.32 -0.80 21.63
C ARG A 441 8.86 -0.36 21.83
N LEU A 442 7.93 -0.89 21.03
CA LEU A 442 6.51 -0.56 21.13
C LEU A 442 5.86 -1.06 22.44
N LEU A 443 6.22 -2.26 22.91
CA LEU A 443 5.79 -2.78 24.21
C LEU A 443 6.31 -1.92 25.37
N GLN A 444 7.58 -1.51 25.33
CA GLN A 444 8.19 -0.64 26.35
C GLN A 444 7.55 0.76 26.38
N GLN A 445 7.29 1.36 25.22
CA GLN A 445 6.64 2.68 25.11
C GLN A 445 5.22 2.72 25.68
N HIS A 446 4.51 1.59 25.71
CA HIS A 446 3.13 1.50 26.18
C HIS A 446 2.97 0.67 27.46
N GLU A 447 4.07 0.30 28.13
CA GLU A 447 4.10 -0.65 29.24
C GLU A 447 3.08 -0.33 30.35
N GLN A 448 3.02 0.93 30.80
CA GLN A 448 2.06 1.37 31.82
C GLN A 448 0.59 1.10 31.43
N VAL A 449 0.23 1.33 30.16
CA VAL A 449 -1.14 1.12 29.67
C VAL A 449 -1.44 -0.37 29.50
N ILE A 450 -0.44 -1.19 29.16
CA ILE A 450 -0.55 -2.64 29.14
C ILE A 450 -0.72 -3.19 30.57
N GLN A 451 0.02 -2.68 31.56
CA GLN A 451 -0.05 -3.13 32.95
C GLN A 451 -1.37 -2.74 33.63
N GLU A 452 -1.88 -1.51 33.42
CA GLU A 452 -3.10 -1.04 34.07
C GLU A 452 -4.42 -1.49 33.38
N TYR A 453 -4.43 -1.60 32.04
CA TYR A 453 -5.68 -1.82 31.26
C TYR A 453 -5.58 -2.97 30.25
N GLY A 454 -4.43 -3.65 30.16
CA GLY A 454 -4.18 -4.75 29.22
C GLY A 454 -4.12 -6.11 29.91
N ASP A 455 -4.61 -7.15 29.23
CA ASP A 455 -4.26 -8.53 29.58
C ASP A 455 -2.88 -8.83 29.01
N ILE A 456 -1.84 -8.74 29.85
CA ILE A 456 -0.42 -8.94 29.52
C ILE A 456 -0.19 -10.22 28.69
N ARG A 457 -0.97 -11.28 28.89
CA ARG A 457 -0.84 -12.55 28.13
C ARG A 457 -1.12 -12.36 26.63
N LYS A 458 -1.97 -11.40 26.26
CA LYS A 458 -2.32 -11.11 24.86
C LYS A 458 -1.26 -10.31 24.11
N PHE A 459 -0.28 -9.73 24.80
CA PHE A 459 0.74 -8.84 24.23
C PHE A 459 2.08 -9.52 23.90
N LYS A 460 2.23 -10.82 24.17
CA LYS A 460 3.34 -11.62 23.62
C LYS A 460 3.21 -11.77 22.09
N ILE A 461 4.36 -11.93 21.45
CA ILE A 461 4.60 -12.28 20.05
C ILE A 461 5.39 -13.59 20.05
#